data_AF-A0A5E4BG64-F1
#
_entry.id   AF-A0A5E4BG64-F1
#
_cell.length_a   1.000
_cell.length_b   1.000
_cell.length_c   1.000
_cell.angle_alpha   90.00
_cell.angle_beta   90.00
_cell.angle_gamma   90.00
#
_symmetry.space_group_name_H-M   'P 1'
#
loop_
_entity.id
_entity.type
_entity.pdbx_description
1 polymer ?
#
loop_
_entity_poly.entity_id
_entity_poly.type
_entity_poly.pdbx_seq_one_letter_code
_entity_poly.pdbx_strand_id
1 'polypeptide(L)' 'MITPNILRLENEENIVLEAHEVQGDVPVTVTVHDFPAKKQVLSSEKTVLSGATGHLGNVTIKVGADWNQPC' A
#
# COMPACT_ATOMS: atom_id res chain seq x y z
N MET A 1 -7.05 -6.45 4.19
CA MET A 1 -6.60 -5.43 3.23
C MET A 1 -7.68 -5.25 2.18
N ILE A 2 -8.10 -4.01 1.95
CA ILE A 2 -9.11 -3.63 0.96
C ILE A 2 -8.45 -2.62 0.01
N THR A 3 -8.51 -2.91 -1.28
CA THR A 3 -7.97 -2.05 -2.35
C THR A 3 -9.04 -1.86 -3.43
N PRO A 4 -9.01 -0.75 -4.17
CA PRO A 4 -9.81 -0.62 -5.40
C PRO A 4 -9.50 -1.75 -6.38
N ASN A 5 -10.48 -2.13 -7.21
CA ASN A 5 -10.27 -3.12 -8.26
C ASN A 5 -9.37 -2.62 -9.38
N ILE A 6 -9.33 -1.31 -9.59
CA ILE A 6 -8.55 -0.64 -10.62
C ILE A 6 -7.80 0.50 -9.94
N LEU A 7 -6.48 0.48 -10.04
CA LEU A 7 -5.60 1.56 -9.60
C LEU A 7 -5.26 2.42 -10.82
N ARG A 8 -5.35 3.74 -10.68
CA ARG A 8 -5.00 4.67 -11.76
C ARG A 8 -3.57 5.16 -11.57
N LEU A 9 -2.79 5.15 -12.65
CA LEU A 9 -1.47 5.77 -12.64
C LEU A 9 -1.60 7.27 -12.42
N GLU A 10 -0.61 7.84 -11.75
CA GLU A 10 -0.57 9.26 -11.37
C GLU A 10 -1.75 9.74 -10.51
N ASN A 11 -2.51 8.82 -9.91
CA ASN A 11 -3.61 9.13 -9.02
C ASN A 11 -3.32 8.69 -7.58
N GLU A 12 -3.86 9.43 -6.61
CA GLU A 12 -3.89 9.02 -5.23
C GLU A 12 -5.00 7.98 -5.03
N GLU A 13 -4.62 6.81 -4.54
CA GLU A 13 -5.54 5.70 -4.26
C GLU A 13 -5.46 5.36 -2.76
N ASN A 14 -6.60 5.15 -2.12
CA ASN A 14 -6.68 4.82 -0.70
C ASN A 14 -6.80 3.31 -0.49
N ILE A 15 -5.93 2.76 0.34
CA ILE A 15 -5.91 1.35 0.75
C ILE A 15 -6.29 1.29 2.22
N VAL A 16 -7.22 0.40 2.56
CA VAL A 16 -7.59 0.14 3.95
C VAL A 16 -6.91 -1.12 4.45
N LEU A 17 -6.19 -0.96 5.54
CA LEU A 17 -5.52 -2.03 6.27
C LEU A 17 -6.22 -2.22 7.61
N GLU A 18 -6.34 -3.48 8.02
CA GLU A 18 -6.96 -3.86 9.27
C GLU A 18 -6.21 -5.06 9.82
N ALA A 19 -5.96 -5.08 11.13
CA ALA A 19 -5.37 -6.20 11.82
C ALA A 19 -6.29 -6.64 12.98
N HIS A 20 -6.85 -7.84 12.88
CA HIS A 20 -7.78 -8.36 13.87
C HIS A 20 -7.06 -9.02 15.05
N GLU A 21 -7.63 -8.87 16.24
CA GLU A 21 -7.22 -9.58 17.47
C GLU A 21 -5.76 -9.36 17.90
N VAL A 22 -5.15 -8.25 17.48
CA VAL A 22 -3.76 -7.92 17.84
C VAL A 22 -3.70 -7.05 19.09
N GLN A 23 -2.70 -7.30 19.94
CA GLN A 23 -2.41 -6.47 21.10
C GLN A 23 -1.19 -5.61 20.81
N GLY A 24 -1.32 -4.29 21.02
CA GLY A 24 -0.26 -3.32 20.75
C GLY A 24 -0.20 -2.82 19.31
N ASP A 25 0.73 -1.89 19.05
CA ASP A 25 0.85 -1.23 17.75
C ASP A 25 1.57 -2.11 16.73
N VAL A 26 1.02 -2.16 15.50
CA VAL A 26 1.53 -3.01 14.42
C VAL A 26 2.14 -2.13 13.33
N PRO A 27 3.48 -2.08 13.17
CA PRO A 27 4.11 -1.40 12.05
C PRO A 27 3.88 -2.19 10.76
N VAL A 28 3.41 -1.53 9.71
CA VAL A 28 3.11 -2.13 8.41
C VAL A 28 3.81 -1.36 7.30
N THR A 29 4.29 -2.09 6.29
CA THR A 29 4.80 -1.52 5.05
C THR A 29 3.97 -2.05 3.88
N VAL A 30 3.41 -1.15 3.08
CA VAL A 30 2.71 -1.46 1.82
C VAL A 30 3.68 -1.23 0.68
N THR A 31 3.94 -2.26 -0.12
CA THR A 31 4.78 -2.12 -1.33
C THR A 31 4.01 -2.55 -2.55
N VAL A 32 4.07 -1.73 -3.61
CA VAL A 32 3.48 -2.03 -4.92
C VAL A 32 4.60 -2.41 -5.86
N HIS A 33 4.43 -3.49 -6.60
CA HIS A 33 5.42 -4.02 -7.54
C HIS A 33 4.81 -4.19 -8.93
N ASP A 34 5.65 -4.22 -9.95
CA ASP A 34 5.24 -4.67 -11.28
C ASP A 34 4.82 -6.15 -11.29
N PHE A 35 3.91 -6.49 -12.18
CA PHE A 35 3.44 -7.85 -12.40
C PHE A 35 3.87 -8.33 -13.81
N PRO A 36 4.27 -9.60 -13.99
CA PRO A 36 4.31 -10.68 -13.00
C PRO A 36 5.61 -10.78 -12.20
N ALA A 37 6.68 -10.12 -12.65
CA ALA A 37 8.04 -10.45 -12.24
C ALA A 37 8.52 -9.77 -10.95
N LYS A 38 7.82 -8.74 -10.44
CA LYS A 38 8.19 -7.96 -9.24
C LYS A 38 9.63 -7.42 -9.30
N LYS A 39 10.06 -6.96 -10.47
CA LYS A 39 11.41 -6.43 -10.71
C LYS A 39 11.62 -5.06 -10.05
N GLN A 40 10.57 -4.25 -9.92
CA GLN A 40 10.66 -2.88 -9.44
C GLN A 40 9.58 -2.58 -8.40
N VAL A 41 9.97 -1.80 -7.39
CA VAL A 41 9.06 -1.21 -6.41
C VAL A 41 8.50 0.08 -7.01
N LEU A 42 7.19 0.10 -7.27
CA LEU A 42 6.47 1.23 -7.85
C LEU A 42 6.00 2.24 -6.80
N SER A 43 5.76 1.79 -5.57
CA SER A 43 5.38 2.62 -4.42
C SER A 43 5.69 1.87 -3.12
N SER A 44 6.06 2.58 -2.06
CA SER A 44 6.36 1.99 -0.75
C SER A 44 5.97 2.94 0.37
N GLU A 45 4.89 2.60 1.08
CA GLU A 45 4.36 3.40 2.17
C GLU A 45 4.45 2.67 3.50
N LYS A 46 4.67 3.43 4.58
CA LYS A 46 4.75 2.90 5.95
C LYS A 46 3.64 3.49 6.80
N THR A 47 3.03 2.66 7.63
CA THR A 47 2.03 3.10 8.60
C THR A 47 2.13 2.25 9.87
N VAL A 48 1.47 2.70 10.93
CA VAL A 48 1.33 1.95 12.18
C VAL A 48 -0.15 1.76 12.46
N LEU A 49 -0.60 0.51 12.53
CA LEU A 49 -1.94 0.17 12.96
C LEU A 49 -1.96 0.15 14.49
N SER A 50 -2.49 1.22 15.07
CA SER A 50 -2.53 1.38 16.52
C SER A 50 -3.81 0.83 17.12
N GLY A 51 -3.75 0.42 18.39
CA GLY A 51 -4.94 0.02 19.13
C GLY A 51 -5.96 1.17 19.29
N ALA A 52 -5.50 2.42 19.24
CA ALA A 52 -6.37 3.60 19.34
C ALA A 52 -7.35 3.74 18.17
N THR A 53 -7.01 3.22 16.98
CA THR A 53 -7.87 3.23 15.79
C THR A 53 -8.54 1.88 15.55
N GLY A 54 -8.54 0.98 16.55
CA GLY A 54 -9.02 -0.39 16.38
C GLY A 54 -8.19 -1.18 15.37
N HIS A 55 -6.91 -0.85 15.25
CA HIS A 55 -5.98 -1.42 14.27
C HIS A 55 -6.42 -1.25 12.81
N LEU A 56 -7.28 -0.27 12.54
CA LEU A 56 -7.67 0.15 11.19
C LEU A 56 -6.81 1.35 10.77
N GLY A 57 -6.25 1.27 9.56
CA GLY A 57 -5.38 2.30 9.01
C GLY A 57 -5.61 2.51 7.52
N ASN A 58 -5.62 3.78 7.11
CA ASN A 58 -5.69 4.16 5.71
C ASN A 58 -4.28 4.48 5.21
N VAL A 59 -3.94 3.98 4.03
CA VAL A 59 -2.67 4.24 3.35
C VAL A 59 -2.98 4.81 1.98
N THR A 60 -2.55 6.04 1.74
CA THR A 60 -2.65 6.66 0.42
C THR A 60 -1.41 6.29 -0.37
N ILE A 61 -1.60 5.62 -1.50
CA ILE A 61 -0.53 5.29 -2.43
C ILE A 61 -0.70 6.08 -3.72
N LYS A 62 0.42 6.37 -4.38
CA LYS A 62 0.44 6.89 -5.75
C LYS A 62 1.41 6.03 -6.56
N VAL A 63 0.94 5.50 -7.68
CA VAL A 63 1.76 4.72 -8.61
C VAL A 63 2.17 5.62 -9.77
N GLY A 64 3.47 5.82 -9.92
CA GLY A 64 4.03 6.60 -11.02
C GLY A 64 3.84 5.90 -12.38
N ALA A 65 3.73 6.70 -13.45
CA ALA A 65 3.69 6.23 -14.83
C ALA A 65 5.09 6.09 -15.47
N ASP A 66 6.15 6.26 -14.70
CA ASP A 66 7.55 6.16 -15.10
C ASP A 66 7.95 4.72 -15.45
N TRP A 67 7.50 4.30 -16.63
CA TRP A 67 7.94 3.12 -17.38
C TRP A 67 9.34 3.32 -17.98
N ASN A 68 10.33 3.75 -17.19
CA ASN A 68 11.69 3.94 -17.70
C ASN A 68 12.53 2.66 -17.58
N GLN A 69 12.02 1.55 -18.13
CA GLN A 69 12.82 0.36 -18.43
C GLN A 69 13.26 0.43 -19.89
N PRO A 70 14.58 0.49 -20.19
CA PRO A 70 15.06 0.40 -21.57
C PRO A 70 14.67 -0.97 -22.17
N CYS A 71 14.14 -0.94 -23.40
CA CYS A 71 13.86 -2.12 -24.23
C CYS A 71 15.10 -3.03 -24.39
#